data_AF-A0A4R7HWW3-F1
#
_entry.id   AF-A0A4R7HWW3-F1
#
_cell.length_a   1.000
_cell.length_b   1.000
_cell.length_c   1.000
_cell.angle_alpha   90.00
_cell.angle_beta   90.00
_cell.angle_gamma   90.00
#
_symmetry.space_group_name_H-M   'P 1'
#
loop_
_entity.id
_entity.type
_entity.pdbx_description
1 polymer ?
#
loop_
_entity_poly.entity_id
_entity_poly.type
_entity_poly.pdbx_seq_one_letter_code
_entity_poly.pdbx_strand_id
1 'polypeptide(L)'
;MQQRNRGTGLDSGQPSHAQWAAAQGDVFTAADGMEVTLRRVSDPTPQGPFESYSLLFDIAATTEPTQGNLTLTHPTLGTVELFVVAIGSDDGGSTYEAIISARRDETADG
;
A
#
# COMPACT_ATOMS: atom_id res chain seq x y z
N MET A 1 34.07 11.16 15.91
CA MET A 1 32.89 11.91 15.42
C MET A 1 32.07 10.96 14.57
N GLN A 2 31.09 10.28 15.17
CA GLN A 2 30.19 9.37 14.46
C GLN A 2 28.85 10.09 14.34
N GLN A 3 28.44 10.35 13.10
CA GLN A 3 27.13 10.91 12.79
C GLN A 3 26.08 9.93 13.29
N ARG A 4 25.34 10.33 14.32
CA ARG A 4 24.19 9.58 14.82
C ARG A 4 23.10 9.76 13.79
N ASN A 5 22.96 8.77 12.90
CA ASN A 5 21.76 8.55 12.10
C ASN A 5 20.55 8.67 13.04
N ARG A 6 19.86 9.81 12.99
CA ARG A 6 18.51 9.93 13.53
C ARG A 6 17.63 9.12 12.59
N GLY A 7 17.43 7.85 12.91
CA GLY A 7 16.38 7.04 12.30
C GLY A 7 15.03 7.62 12.68
N THR A 8 14.53 8.54 11.88
CA THR A 8 13.11 8.88 11.82
C THR A 8 12.46 7.66 11.16
N GLY A 9 11.91 6.75 11.98
CA GLY A 9 11.45 5.43 11.55
C GLY A 9 10.26 5.47 10.59
N LEU A 10 10.56 5.77 9.32
CA LEU A 10 9.94 5.16 8.14
C LEU A 10 10.75 3.90 7.71
N ASP A 11 11.58 3.37 8.62
CA ASP A 11 12.33 2.12 8.48
C ASP A 11 11.39 0.93 8.59
N SER A 12 10.62 0.66 7.52
CA SER A 12 9.95 -0.63 7.29
C SER A 12 9.69 -0.89 5.81
N GLY A 13 10.54 -0.41 4.89
CA GLY A 13 10.48 -0.81 3.46
C GLY A 13 9.17 -0.52 2.72
N GLN A 14 8.26 0.28 3.29
CA GLN A 14 6.95 0.55 2.72
C GLN A 14 6.98 1.81 1.84
N PRO A 15 6.37 1.81 0.65
CA PRO A 15 6.35 2.98 -0.23
C PRO A 15 5.54 4.13 0.38
N SER A 16 5.98 5.36 0.11
CA SER A 16 5.23 6.59 0.44
C SER A 16 3.94 6.71 -0.37
N HIS A 17 3.01 7.56 0.09
CA HIS A 17 1.78 7.85 -0.64
C HIS A 17 2.04 8.29 -2.09
N ALA A 18 3.02 9.16 -2.31
CA ALA A 18 3.39 9.63 -3.65
C ALA A 18 3.89 8.49 -4.56
N GLN A 19 4.64 7.53 -3.99
CA GLN A 19 5.09 6.35 -4.71
C GLN A 19 3.93 5.42 -5.07
N TRP A 20 2.97 5.24 -4.17
CA TRP A 20 1.74 4.49 -4.45
C TRP A 20 0.90 5.17 -5.52
N ALA A 21 0.69 6.49 -5.40
CA ALA A 21 -0.07 7.27 -6.37
C ALA A 21 0.57 7.21 -7.77
N ALA A 22 1.89 7.21 -7.85
CA ALA A 22 2.63 7.05 -9.10
C ALA A 22 2.50 5.64 -9.71
N ALA A 23 2.29 4.62 -8.89
CA ALA A 23 2.07 3.23 -9.33
C ALA A 23 0.58 2.89 -9.53
N GLN A 24 -0.32 3.89 -9.48
CA GLN A 24 -1.74 3.64 -9.74
C GLN A 24 -1.95 3.18 -11.19
N GLY A 25 -2.61 2.04 -11.35
CA GLY A 25 -2.79 1.35 -12.62
C GLY A 25 -1.71 0.31 -12.92
N ASP A 26 -0.63 0.26 -12.14
CA ASP A 26 0.42 -0.73 -12.34
C ASP A 26 0.00 -2.10 -11.80
N VAL A 27 0.63 -3.14 -12.37
CA VAL A 27 0.46 -4.53 -11.98
C VAL A 27 1.57 -4.94 -11.02
N PHE A 28 1.16 -5.53 -9.91
CA PHE A 28 1.99 -6.10 -8.88
C PHE A 28 1.90 -7.63 -8.96
N THR A 29 2.97 -8.32 -8.61
CA THR A 29 2.99 -9.78 -8.55
C THR A 29 2.98 -10.23 -7.10
N ALA A 30 1.97 -10.98 -6.70
CA ALA A 30 1.91 -11.61 -5.38
C ALA A 30 2.90 -12.78 -5.27
N ALA A 31 3.20 -13.23 -4.04
CA ALA A 31 4.18 -14.30 -3.79
C ALA A 31 3.84 -15.65 -4.46
N ASP A 32 2.56 -15.91 -4.74
CA ASP A 32 2.05 -17.09 -5.44
C ASP A 32 2.07 -16.94 -6.98
N GLY A 33 2.53 -15.79 -7.49
CA GLY A 33 2.56 -15.46 -8.91
C GLY A 33 1.28 -14.81 -9.43
N MET A 34 0.30 -14.53 -8.56
CA MET A 34 -0.94 -13.86 -8.94
C MET A 34 -0.71 -12.39 -9.31
N GLU A 35 -1.31 -11.95 -10.40
CA GLU A 35 -1.28 -10.55 -10.82
C GLU A 35 -2.35 -9.74 -10.09
N VAL A 36 -1.92 -8.63 -9.50
CA VAL A 36 -2.72 -7.75 -8.67
C VAL A 36 -2.58 -6.33 -9.20
N THR A 37 -3.67 -5.73 -9.66
CA THR A 37 -3.61 -4.37 -10.24
C THR A 37 -3.96 -3.34 -9.18
N LEU A 38 -3.12 -2.32 -8.99
CA LEU A 38 -3.47 -1.20 -8.11
C LEU A 38 -4.48 -0.30 -8.83
N ARG A 39 -5.77 -0.52 -8.57
CA ARG A 39 -6.86 0.21 -9.22
C ARG A 39 -6.85 1.69 -8.84
N ARG A 40 -6.71 1.98 -7.55
CA ARG A 40 -6.84 3.35 -7.04
C ARG A 40 -6.08 3.54 -5.73
N VAL A 41 -5.53 4.74 -5.59
CA VAL A 41 -5.02 5.26 -4.32
C VAL A 41 -5.93 6.39 -3.88
N SER A 42 -6.46 6.31 -2.67
CA SER A 42 -7.27 7.38 -2.08
C SER A 42 -6.37 8.55 -1.64
N ASP A 43 -6.94 9.75 -1.61
CA ASP A 43 -6.26 10.91 -1.05
C ASP A 43 -6.01 10.70 0.45
N PRO A 44 -4.85 11.15 0.96
CA PRO A 44 -4.53 11.01 2.37
C PRO A 44 -5.45 11.90 3.20
N THR A 45 -6.12 11.29 4.17
CA THR A 45 -6.98 11.98 5.12
C THR A 45 -6.21 12.22 6.42
N PRO A 46 -6.09 13.47 6.88
CA PRO A 46 -5.38 13.78 8.12
C PRO A 46 -6.13 13.24 9.35
N GLN A 47 -5.42 12.49 10.19
CA GLN A 47 -5.89 11.95 11.47
C GLN A 47 -4.92 12.34 12.59
N GLY A 48 -4.98 13.61 13.00
CA GLY A 48 -4.05 14.16 13.99
C GLY A 48 -2.62 14.18 13.46
N PRO A 49 -1.61 13.63 14.17
CA PRO A 49 -0.23 13.57 13.69
C PRO A 49 -0.01 12.51 12.59
N PHE A 50 -1.04 11.75 12.21
CA PHE A 50 -0.98 10.74 11.16
C PHE A 50 -1.83 11.14 9.95
N GLU A 51 -1.57 10.51 8.82
CA GLU A 51 -2.42 10.52 7.65
C GLU A 51 -2.79 9.08 7.30
N SER A 52 -4.04 8.89 6.88
CA SER A 52 -4.57 7.59 6.49
C SER A 52 -5.02 7.65 5.04
N TYR A 53 -4.61 6.69 4.24
CA TYR A 53 -5.07 6.52 2.87
C TYR A 53 -5.38 5.05 2.61
N SER A 54 -6.24 4.79 1.63
CA SER A 54 -6.56 3.43 1.19
C SER A 54 -6.01 3.14 -0.20
N LEU A 55 -5.62 1.88 -0.40
CA LEU A 55 -5.19 1.32 -1.67
C LEU A 55 -6.22 0.28 -2.10
N LEU A 56 -6.77 0.45 -3.30
CA LEU A 56 -7.73 -0.46 -3.89
C LEU A 56 -7.04 -1.31 -4.94
N PHE A 57 -7.08 -2.62 -4.75
CA PHE A 57 -6.49 -3.60 -5.64
C PHE A 57 -7.58 -4.43 -6.31
N ASP A 58 -7.44 -4.66 -7.61
CA ASP A 58 -8.24 -5.64 -8.34
C ASP A 58 -7.41 -6.89 -8.60
N ILE A 59 -7.98 -8.04 -8.24
CA ILE A 59 -7.37 -9.35 -8.39
C ILE A 59 -8.27 -10.19 -9.29
N ALA A 60 -7.72 -10.67 -10.41
CA ALA A 60 -8.46 -11.50 -11.39
C ALA A 60 -8.75 -12.94 -10.90
N ALA A 61 -8.41 -13.26 -9.65
CA ALA A 61 -8.58 -14.59 -9.09
C ALA A 61 -10.04 -14.87 -8.77
N THR A 62 -10.49 -16.05 -9.17
CA THR A 62 -11.80 -16.62 -8.80
C THR A 62 -11.83 -17.20 -7.38
N THR A 63 -10.76 -16.98 -6.61
CA THR A 63 -10.61 -17.52 -5.26
C THR A 63 -11.39 -16.66 -4.28
N GLU A 64 -11.95 -17.30 -3.26
CA GLU A 64 -12.82 -16.62 -2.30
C GLU A 64 -12.13 -15.41 -1.66
N PRO A 65 -12.86 -14.28 -1.53
CA PRO A 65 -12.35 -13.07 -0.90
C PRO A 65 -11.94 -13.36 0.55
N THR A 66 -10.64 -13.46 0.79
CA THR A 66 -10.08 -13.69 2.13
C THR A 66 -9.22 -12.51 2.56
N GLN A 67 -9.47 -12.03 3.78
CA GLN A 67 -8.64 -11.02 4.43
C GLN A 67 -7.31 -11.64 4.87
N GLY A 68 -6.20 -10.93 4.66
CA GLY A 68 -4.89 -11.44 5.05
C GLY A 68 -3.73 -10.52 4.65
N ASN A 69 -2.52 -10.95 4.99
CA ASN A 69 -1.30 -10.30 4.52
C ASN A 69 -0.99 -10.77 3.09
N LEU A 70 -0.80 -9.82 2.19
CA LEU A 70 -0.44 -10.04 0.80
C LEU A 70 0.95 -9.44 0.56
N THR A 71 1.92 -10.29 0.24
CA THR A 71 3.24 -9.86 -0.20
C THR A 71 3.18 -9.58 -1.70
N LEU A 72 3.30 -8.30 -2.06
CA LEU A 72 3.31 -7.81 -3.43
C LEU A 72 4.72 -7.41 -3.84
N THR A 73 5.11 -7.74 -5.08
CA THR A 73 6.39 -7.34 -5.66
C THR A 73 6.15 -6.46 -6.87
N HIS A 74 6.86 -5.33 -6.91
CA HIS A 74 6.84 -4.37 -8.00
C HIS A 74 8.26 -4.05 -8.46
N PRO A 75 8.55 -3.93 -9.76
CA PRO A 75 9.89 -3.61 -10.26
C PRO A 75 10.47 -2.30 -9.70
N THR A 76 9.63 -1.30 -9.44
CA THR A 76 10.07 0.03 -8.97
C THR A 76 9.95 0.20 -7.46
N LEU A 77 8.93 -0.40 -6.84
CA LEU A 77 8.64 -0.23 -5.40
C LEU A 77 9.26 -1.33 -4.54
N GLY A 78 9.79 -2.38 -5.17
CA GLY A 78 10.34 -3.54 -4.48
C GLY A 78 9.23 -4.46 -3.96
N THR A 79 9.57 -5.25 -2.96
CA THR A 79 8.65 -6.17 -2.29
C THR A 79 8.07 -5.51 -1.06
N VAL A 80 6.74 -5.54 -0.93
CA VAL A 80 5.96 -4.90 0.12
C VAL A 80 4.94 -5.89 0.66
N GLU A 81 4.73 -5.87 1.97
CA GLU A 81 3.69 -6.68 2.61
C GLU A 81 2.56 -5.76 3.06
N LEU A 82 1.34 -6.05 2.61
CA LEU A 82 0.14 -5.26 2.89
C LEU A 82 -0.94 -6.14 3.50
N PHE A 83 -1.61 -5.64 4.53
CA PHE A 83 -2.83 -6.27 5.02
C PHE A 83 -4.02 -5.81 4.16
N VAL A 84 -4.61 -6.74 3.43
CA VAL A 84 -5.72 -6.50 2.52
C VAL A 84 -7.01 -7.10 3.07
N VAL A 85 -8.11 -6.39 2.90
CA VAL A 85 -9.47 -6.87 3.14
C VAL A 85 -10.21 -6.93 1.82
N ALA A 86 -10.92 -8.02 1.56
CA ALA A 86 -11.81 -8.04 0.42
C ALA A 86 -13.05 -7.19 0.73
N ILE A 87 -13.35 -6.23 -0.15
CA ILE A 87 -14.48 -5.30 0.00
C ILE A 87 -15.61 -5.59 -0.99
N GLY A 88 -15.36 -6.45 -1.97
CA GLY A 88 -16.34 -6.89 -2.95
C GLY A 88 -15.75 -7.87 -3.94
N SER A 89 -16.63 -8.59 -4.62
CA SER A 89 -16.29 -9.42 -5.77
C SER A 89 -17.35 -9.17 -6.83
N ASP A 90 -16.92 -9.09 -8.08
CA ASP A 90 -17.78 -8.89 -9.24
C ASP A 90 -17.45 -9.95 -10.31
N ASP A 91 -18.18 -9.99 -11.43
CA ASP A 91 -17.98 -10.99 -12.50
C ASP A 91 -16.56 -10.92 -13.13
N GLY A 92 -15.82 -9.83 -12.89
CA GLY A 92 -14.45 -9.60 -13.36
C GLY A 92 -13.33 -9.89 -12.35
N GLY A 93 -13.64 -10.28 -11.10
CA GLY A 93 -12.64 -10.53 -10.06
C GLY A 93 -13.03 -10.00 -8.69
N SER A 94 -12.08 -10.04 -7.75
CA SER A 94 -12.27 -9.55 -6.39
C SER A 94 -11.53 -8.23 -6.16
N THR A 95 -12.19 -7.28 -5.51
CA THR A 95 -11.63 -5.99 -5.11
C THR A 95 -11.23 -6.03 -3.64
N TYR A 96 -9.99 -5.63 -3.38
CA TYR A 96 -9.39 -5.60 -2.06
C TYR A 96 -9.00 -4.19 -1.68
N GLU A 97 -9.13 -3.86 -0.40
CA GLU A 97 -8.69 -2.60 0.17
C GLU A 97 -7.57 -2.84 1.19
N ALA A 98 -6.50 -2.05 1.14
CA ALA A 98 -5.52 -1.93 2.20
C ALA A 98 -5.56 -0.52 2.77
N ILE A 99 -5.57 -0.38 4.10
CA ILE A 99 -5.48 0.92 4.76
C ILE A 99 -4.07 1.12 5.28
N ILE A 100 -3.44 2.21 4.84
CA ILE A 100 -2.12 2.62 5.27
C ILE A 100 -2.25 3.82 6.19
N SER A 101 -1.59 3.75 7.34
CA SER A 101 -1.47 4.88 8.26
C SER A 101 0.00 5.27 8.35
N ALA A 102 0.33 6.44 7.80
CA ALA A 102 1.67 7.02 7.87
C ALA A 102 1.68 8.17 8.87
N ARG A 103 2.82 8.39 9.53
CA ARG A 103 2.99 9.61 10.33
C ARG A 103 3.12 10.78 9.35
N ARG A 104 2.36 11.86 9.55
CA ARG A 104 2.61 13.09 8.80
C ARG A 104 3.99 13.57 9.18
N ASP A 105 4.85 13.78 8.19
CA ASP A 105 6.09 14.49 8.43
C ASP A 105 5.72 15.87 8.96
N GLU A 106 5.92 16.04 10.26
CA GLU A 106 5.78 17.31 10.96
C GLU A 106 6.94 18.17 10.46
N THR A 107 6.77 18.75 9.27
CA THR A 107 7.64 19.85 8.85
C THR A 107 7.31 20.95 9.83
N ALA A 108 8.18 21.07 10.84
CA ALA A 108 8.14 22.05 11.89
C ALA A 108 7.90 23.43 11.26
N ASP A 109 6.70 23.95 11.43
CA ASP A 109 6.38 25.33 11.11
C ASP A 109 6.95 26.20 12.23
N GLY A 110 8.01 26.93 11.88
CA GLY A 110 8.39 28.27 12.39
C GLY A 110 8.47 28.51 13.88
#